data_AF-A0A498G3Q0-F1
#
_entry.id   AF-A0A498G3Q0-F1
#
_cell.length_a   1.000
_cell.length_b   1.000
_cell.length_c   1.000
_cell.angle_alpha   90.00
_cell.angle_beta   90.00
_cell.angle_gamma   90.00
#
_symmetry.space_group_name_H-M   'P 1'
#
loop_
_entity.id
_entity.type
_entity.pdbx_description
1 polymer ?
#
loop_
_entity_poly.entity_id
_entity_poly.type
_entity_poly.pdbx_seq_one_letter_code
_entity_poly.pdbx_strand_id
1 'polypeptide(L)'
;MSEFEISRLREPELVFAGGEKAKDPRAGLLEYGPCPPRDGSDHEIVRIGIVGDSWSISAVRDLLEEMRHGVLPEGSDRERWNQPFPGLGSESELQMSFDQRQKWRSEIEGDHVDALQEVRDEEQQVEMALDNIEYHIENVCSTTPSPDVVIVSIPPDLVEILTGDKKGGRIRTKDTDFRSRIKLLGMLNETPTQLIGPDTLRDEDVQPRREVAWNLAVGLLYKARRGRPWKLTELKSRTCYVGVSFYDERGTDPDTRASIAQVFMETGENFVIRGDPVKDIASDKDTGRTHLNREDAKQLIETILRRFGDRQGEMPERLVIHKSSNFWEKETEGFKDGSSEVAARDFITIRERHPIRLFSNTQYPPLRGTVVLPPGKKEYYLYTKGFVPEISAYDDSGMPKPIVVRPHSDVQSASYREICEEILSFSKLDWNSSDFCKKLPVTVGIADAVSDILAEPLAGELPEEMFPYHYYYYM
;
A
#
# COMPACT_ATOMS: atom_id res chain seq x y z
N MET A 1 -39.95 -9.75 -14.20
CA MET A 1 -38.99 -9.76 -13.09
C MET A 1 -37.66 -9.34 -13.69
N SER A 2 -37.09 -8.21 -13.25
CA SER A 2 -35.72 -7.88 -13.65
C SER A 2 -34.80 -8.86 -12.95
N GLU A 3 -34.09 -9.66 -13.72
CA GLU A 3 -33.14 -10.65 -13.22
C GLU A 3 -31.79 -9.99 -12.94
N PHE A 4 -30.97 -10.63 -12.11
CA PHE A 4 -29.57 -10.27 -11.96
C PHE A 4 -28.82 -10.56 -13.26
N GLU A 5 -28.00 -9.62 -13.72
CA GLU A 5 -27.12 -9.86 -14.87
C GLU A 5 -25.73 -10.25 -14.36
N ILE A 6 -25.16 -11.32 -14.91
CA ILE A 6 -23.82 -11.80 -14.54
C ILE A 6 -22.94 -11.75 -15.77
N SER A 7 -21.75 -11.17 -15.62
CA SER A 7 -20.74 -11.11 -16.68
C SER A 7 -19.35 -11.33 -16.09
N ARG A 8 -18.37 -11.61 -16.96
CA ARG A 8 -16.97 -11.76 -16.56
C ARG A 8 -16.11 -10.77 -17.34
N LEU A 9 -15.27 -10.04 -16.62
CA LEU A 9 -14.23 -9.18 -17.18
C LEU A 9 -13.00 -10.00 -17.56
N ARG A 10 -12.24 -9.49 -18.53
CA ARG A 10 -10.93 -10.09 -18.84
C ARG A 10 -9.96 -9.81 -17.70
N GLU A 11 -9.08 -10.75 -17.42
CA GLU A 11 -8.04 -10.54 -16.42
C GLU A 11 -7.05 -9.48 -16.95
N PRO A 12 -6.81 -8.39 -16.19
CA PRO A 12 -5.91 -7.33 -16.62
C PRO A 12 -4.45 -7.79 -16.65
N GLU A 13 -3.74 -7.34 -17.68
CA GLU A 13 -2.31 -7.56 -17.86
C GLU A 13 -1.49 -6.51 -17.12
N LEU A 14 -0.28 -6.91 -16.75
CA LEU A 14 0.77 -6.06 -16.17
C LEU A 14 1.92 -5.96 -17.17
N VAL A 15 2.66 -4.85 -17.10
CA VAL A 15 3.83 -4.57 -17.96
C VAL A 15 5.11 -4.69 -17.16
N PHE A 16 6.11 -5.35 -17.73
CA PHE A 16 7.40 -5.68 -17.14
C PHE A 16 8.54 -5.03 -17.94
N ALA A 17 9.77 -5.56 -17.84
CA ALA A 17 10.87 -5.08 -18.66
C ALA A 17 10.56 -5.17 -20.17
N GLY A 18 11.13 -4.28 -20.97
CA GLY A 18 10.94 -4.27 -22.42
C GLY A 18 9.52 -3.93 -22.92
N GLY A 19 8.57 -3.65 -22.01
CA GLY A 19 7.16 -3.47 -22.38
C GLY A 19 6.39 -4.78 -22.51
N GLU A 20 6.98 -5.90 -22.10
CA GLU A 20 6.37 -7.23 -22.14
C GLU A 20 5.22 -7.34 -21.14
N LYS A 21 4.23 -8.17 -21.50
CA LYS A 21 2.96 -8.27 -20.76
C LYS A 21 2.78 -9.65 -20.14
N ALA A 22 2.43 -9.69 -18.86
CA ALA A 22 1.99 -10.91 -18.19
C ALA A 22 0.83 -10.63 -17.24
N LYS A 23 0.02 -11.64 -16.94
CA LYS A 23 -1.08 -11.49 -15.99
C LYS A 23 -0.69 -11.80 -14.55
N ASP A 24 0.28 -12.66 -14.32
CA ASP A 24 0.75 -13.00 -12.98
C ASP A 24 2.00 -12.17 -12.64
N PRO A 25 1.99 -11.39 -11.54
CA PRO A 25 3.16 -10.63 -11.09
C PRO A 25 4.44 -11.46 -11.00
N ARG A 26 4.39 -12.64 -10.37
CA ARG A 26 5.59 -13.46 -10.16
C ARG A 26 6.05 -14.11 -11.46
N ALA A 27 5.10 -14.64 -12.24
CA ALA A 27 5.44 -15.22 -13.54
C ALA A 27 6.08 -14.18 -14.47
N GLY A 28 5.52 -12.97 -14.51
CA GLY A 28 6.07 -11.89 -15.32
C GLY A 28 7.45 -11.41 -14.85
N LEU A 29 7.67 -11.33 -13.53
CA LEU A 29 8.99 -11.03 -12.98
C LEU A 29 10.03 -12.11 -13.31
N LEU A 30 9.64 -13.40 -13.27
CA LEU A 30 10.53 -14.50 -13.63
C LEU A 30 10.84 -14.54 -15.13
N GLU A 31 9.86 -14.22 -15.97
CA GLU A 31 10.02 -14.33 -17.42
C GLU A 31 10.69 -13.11 -18.03
N TYR A 32 10.35 -11.91 -17.56
CA TYR A 32 10.74 -10.65 -18.19
C TYR A 32 11.58 -9.74 -17.27
N GLY A 33 11.61 -9.98 -15.96
CA GLY A 33 12.25 -9.09 -14.99
C GLY A 33 11.45 -7.81 -14.71
N PRO A 34 11.88 -7.01 -13.72
CA PRO A 34 11.18 -5.78 -13.33
C PRO A 34 11.28 -4.70 -14.41
N CYS A 35 10.39 -3.69 -14.36
CA CYS A 35 10.55 -2.54 -15.24
C CYS A 35 11.90 -1.85 -14.99
N PRO A 36 12.63 -1.46 -16.04
CA PRO A 36 13.95 -0.88 -15.89
C PRO A 36 13.88 0.43 -15.09
N PRO A 37 14.87 0.71 -14.25
CA PRO A 37 14.98 1.96 -13.54
C PRO A 37 15.11 3.16 -14.50
N ARG A 38 14.77 4.35 -13.99
CA ARG A 38 14.71 5.58 -14.81
C ARG A 38 16.03 5.98 -15.44
N ASP A 39 17.15 5.57 -14.86
CA ASP A 39 18.50 5.80 -15.36
C ASP A 39 18.90 4.84 -16.49
N GLY A 40 18.05 3.85 -16.79
CA GLY A 40 18.25 2.89 -17.89
C GLY A 40 19.23 1.78 -17.55
N SER A 41 19.61 1.57 -16.29
CA SER A 41 20.43 0.42 -15.90
C SER A 41 19.62 -0.86 -15.93
N ASP A 42 20.18 -1.95 -16.46
CA ASP A 42 19.50 -3.26 -16.44
C ASP A 42 19.58 -3.96 -15.08
N HIS A 43 20.46 -3.52 -14.17
CA HIS A 43 20.70 -4.13 -12.87
C HIS A 43 20.61 -3.12 -11.71
N GLU A 44 19.77 -3.40 -10.72
CA GLU A 44 19.55 -2.52 -9.56
C GLU A 44 20.28 -3.00 -8.31
N ILE A 45 21.13 -2.15 -7.73
CA ILE A 45 21.79 -2.39 -6.45
C ILE A 45 21.12 -1.55 -5.38
N VAL A 46 20.40 -2.20 -4.47
CA VAL A 46 19.72 -1.55 -3.34
C VAL A 46 20.66 -1.56 -2.13
N ARG A 47 21.04 -0.37 -1.66
CA ARG A 47 21.85 -0.19 -0.46
C ARG A 47 20.97 -0.28 0.78
N ILE A 48 21.25 -1.23 1.65
CA ILE A 48 20.43 -1.53 2.82
C ILE A 48 21.17 -1.13 4.09
N GLY A 49 20.52 -0.26 4.87
CA GLY A 49 20.85 -0.05 6.27
C GLY A 49 20.10 -1.00 7.19
N ILE A 50 20.68 -1.36 8.32
CA ILE A 50 20.08 -2.28 9.29
C ILE A 50 20.19 -1.67 10.69
N VAL A 51 19.05 -1.55 11.35
CA VAL A 51 18.90 -1.14 12.76
C VAL A 51 18.27 -2.30 13.53
N GLY A 52 18.85 -2.64 14.67
CA GLY A 52 18.38 -3.72 15.55
C GLY A 52 19.47 -4.10 16.56
N ASP A 53 19.21 -5.07 17.42
CA ASP A 53 20.24 -5.63 18.31
C ASP A 53 21.18 -6.58 17.54
N SER A 54 22.21 -7.09 18.22
CA SER A 54 23.21 -7.99 17.61
C SER A 54 22.58 -9.20 16.91
N TRP A 55 21.58 -9.83 17.55
CA TRP A 55 20.91 -11.00 17.00
C TRP A 55 20.07 -10.61 15.77
N SER A 56 19.26 -9.57 15.88
CA SER A 56 18.42 -9.09 14.78
C SER A 56 19.23 -8.70 13.54
N ILE A 57 20.36 -8.00 13.74
CA ILE A 57 21.25 -7.64 12.64
C ILE A 57 21.82 -8.90 11.97
N SER A 58 22.24 -9.90 12.74
CA SER A 58 22.73 -11.16 12.15
C SER A 58 21.63 -11.88 11.38
N ALA A 59 20.43 -12.01 11.96
CA ALA A 59 19.32 -12.72 11.35
C ALA A 59 18.83 -12.06 10.04
N VAL A 60 18.74 -10.73 10.00
CA VAL A 60 18.44 -10.00 8.75
C VAL A 60 19.52 -10.26 7.71
N ARG A 61 20.80 -10.23 8.09
CA ARG A 61 21.90 -10.49 7.15
C ARG A 61 21.82 -11.90 6.57
N ASP A 62 21.53 -12.88 7.41
CA ASP A 62 21.41 -14.28 7.00
C ASP A 62 20.22 -14.47 6.06
N LEU A 63 19.07 -13.83 6.33
CA LEU A 63 17.92 -13.77 5.41
C LEU A 63 18.31 -13.16 4.05
N LEU A 64 18.99 -12.01 4.05
CA LEU A 64 19.40 -11.35 2.81
C LEU A 64 20.43 -12.17 2.02
N GLU A 65 21.28 -12.96 2.69
CA GLU A 65 22.21 -13.89 2.04
C GLU A 65 21.49 -15.12 1.48
N GLU A 66 20.55 -15.70 2.22
CA GLU A 66 19.68 -16.78 1.75
C GLU A 66 18.94 -16.38 0.47
N MET A 67 18.38 -15.16 0.45
CA MET A 67 17.73 -14.59 -0.73
C MET A 67 18.67 -14.49 -1.94
N ARG A 68 19.99 -14.43 -1.79
CA ARG A 68 20.89 -14.42 -2.96
C ARG A 68 20.88 -15.75 -3.70
N HIS A 69 20.72 -16.86 -2.99
CA HIS A 69 20.77 -18.20 -3.56
C HIS A 69 19.42 -18.69 -4.11
N GLY A 70 18.34 -17.98 -3.81
CA GLY A 70 16.98 -18.38 -4.17
C GLY A 70 16.36 -19.28 -3.10
N VAL A 71 15.02 -19.31 -3.09
CA VAL A 71 14.23 -20.08 -2.11
C VAL A 71 13.22 -20.94 -2.86
N LEU A 72 13.33 -22.26 -2.71
CA LEU A 72 12.42 -23.20 -3.37
C LEU A 72 11.08 -23.30 -2.61
N PRO A 73 9.98 -23.63 -3.31
CA PRO A 73 8.73 -23.99 -2.63
C PRO A 73 8.93 -25.21 -1.72
N GLU A 74 8.20 -25.24 -0.61
CA GLU A 74 8.03 -26.45 0.18
C GLU A 74 7.14 -27.46 -0.59
N GLY A 75 7.48 -28.75 -0.49
CA GLY A 75 6.77 -29.84 -1.16
C GLY A 75 7.36 -30.26 -2.51
N SER A 76 6.80 -31.33 -3.10
CA SER A 76 7.33 -31.97 -4.31
C SER A 76 6.87 -31.34 -5.63
N ASP A 77 5.80 -30.54 -5.62
CA ASP A 77 5.13 -30.08 -6.83
C ASP A 77 5.32 -28.58 -7.07
N ARG A 78 5.93 -28.23 -8.21
CA ARG A 78 5.97 -26.86 -8.73
C ARG A 78 4.59 -26.50 -9.28
N GLU A 79 3.67 -26.13 -8.39
CA GLU A 79 2.36 -25.63 -8.79
C GLU A 79 2.45 -24.16 -9.26
N ARG A 80 1.54 -23.72 -10.13
CA ARG A 80 1.60 -22.37 -10.74
C ARG A 80 1.49 -21.24 -9.73
N TRP A 81 0.73 -21.44 -8.65
CA TRP A 81 0.64 -20.50 -7.53
C TRP A 81 1.85 -20.60 -6.58
N ASN A 82 2.67 -21.65 -6.72
CA ASN A 82 3.75 -22.01 -5.80
C ASN A 82 5.13 -21.77 -6.46
N GLN A 83 5.34 -20.59 -7.07
CA GLN A 83 6.57 -20.27 -7.80
C GLN A 83 7.78 -20.04 -6.88
N PRO A 84 8.97 -20.58 -7.19
CA PRO A 84 10.19 -20.36 -6.40
C PRO A 84 10.61 -18.90 -6.39
N PHE A 85 11.35 -18.48 -5.36
CA PHE A 85 12.07 -17.21 -5.39
C PHE A 85 13.38 -17.40 -6.18
N PRO A 86 13.63 -16.63 -7.25
CA PRO A 86 14.70 -16.88 -8.21
C PRO A 86 16.12 -16.63 -7.67
N GLY A 87 16.23 -15.93 -6.54
CA GLY A 87 17.49 -15.45 -6.03
C GLY A 87 17.71 -13.97 -6.35
N LEU A 88 18.92 -13.49 -6.09
CA LEU A 88 19.33 -12.11 -6.36
C LEU A 88 20.71 -12.12 -7.01
N GLY A 89 20.96 -11.18 -7.92
CA GLY A 89 22.20 -11.09 -8.67
C GLY A 89 22.01 -10.39 -10.01
N SER A 90 23.11 -10.12 -10.71
CA SER A 90 23.10 -9.66 -12.10
C SER A 90 22.65 -10.76 -13.08
N GLU A 91 22.75 -12.03 -12.68
CA GLU A 91 22.31 -13.16 -13.51
C GLU A 91 20.92 -13.69 -13.10
N SER A 92 20.31 -13.10 -12.07
CA SER A 92 18.96 -13.46 -11.63
C SER A 92 17.90 -12.81 -12.51
N GLU A 93 16.77 -13.46 -12.68
CA GLU A 93 15.58 -12.94 -13.35
C GLU A 93 15.12 -11.57 -12.77
N LEU A 94 15.33 -11.33 -11.48
CA LEU A 94 15.00 -10.05 -10.85
C LEU A 94 15.99 -8.93 -11.16
N GLN A 95 17.18 -9.25 -11.67
CA GLN A 95 18.25 -8.29 -11.97
C GLN A 95 18.50 -7.31 -10.81
N MET A 96 18.39 -7.77 -9.56
CA MET A 96 18.53 -6.94 -8.36
C MET A 96 19.56 -7.54 -7.41
N SER A 97 20.28 -6.72 -6.66
CA SER A 97 21.19 -7.13 -5.59
C SER A 97 21.13 -6.22 -4.39
N PHE A 98 21.49 -6.77 -3.23
CA PHE A 98 21.55 -6.03 -1.96
C PHE A 98 22.98 -5.77 -1.52
N ASP A 99 23.28 -4.51 -1.21
CA ASP A 99 24.54 -4.06 -0.61
C ASP A 99 24.31 -3.64 0.85
N GLN A 100 24.86 -4.41 1.79
CA GLN A 100 24.63 -4.28 3.24
C GLN A 100 25.94 -4.13 4.02
N ARG A 101 26.68 -3.06 3.72
CA ARG A 101 28.01 -2.79 4.32
C ARG A 101 27.92 -2.53 5.82
N GLN A 102 29.01 -2.83 6.53
CA GLN A 102 29.12 -2.59 7.97
C GLN A 102 28.81 -1.14 8.38
N LYS A 103 29.19 -0.16 7.56
CA LYS A 103 28.94 1.26 7.85
C LYS A 103 27.45 1.62 7.94
N TRP A 104 26.55 0.82 7.36
CA TRP A 104 25.10 1.06 7.40
C TRP A 104 24.42 0.20 8.47
N ARG A 105 25.15 -0.17 9.52
CA ARG A 105 24.63 -0.96 10.64
C ARG A 105 24.68 -0.12 11.90
N SER A 106 23.62 -0.18 12.68
CA SER A 106 23.50 0.53 13.94
C SER A 106 22.86 -0.40 14.96
N GLU A 107 23.64 -0.77 15.96
CA GLU A 107 23.27 -1.77 16.96
C GLU A 107 22.59 -1.11 18.16
N ILE A 108 21.41 -1.61 18.52
CA ILE A 108 20.72 -1.25 19.76
C ILE A 108 21.35 -2.06 20.88
N GLU A 109 22.00 -1.39 21.83
CA GLU A 109 22.70 -2.03 22.94
C GLU A 109 21.73 -2.59 23.99
N GLY A 110 22.10 -3.70 24.64
CA GLY A 110 21.29 -4.35 25.68
C GLY A 110 20.98 -3.45 26.88
N ASP A 111 21.91 -2.58 27.26
CA ASP A 111 21.73 -1.60 28.34
C ASP A 111 20.53 -0.66 28.08
N HIS A 112 20.19 -0.40 26.81
CA HIS A 112 18.99 0.37 26.47
C HIS A 112 17.70 -0.43 26.74
N VAL A 113 17.71 -1.73 26.41
CA VAL A 113 16.58 -2.64 26.69
C VAL A 113 16.37 -2.77 28.20
N ASP A 114 17.44 -2.91 28.97
CA ASP A 114 17.38 -2.95 30.44
C ASP A 114 16.80 -1.65 31.01
N ALA A 115 17.23 -0.50 30.49
CA ALA A 115 16.71 0.80 30.91
C ALA A 115 15.20 0.97 30.63
N LEU A 116 14.67 0.38 29.56
CA LEU A 116 13.23 0.39 29.26
C LEU A 116 12.42 -0.43 30.27
N GLN A 117 12.96 -1.51 30.82
CA GLN A 117 12.28 -2.33 31.83
C GLN A 117 12.07 -1.59 33.16
N GLU A 118 12.93 -0.61 33.47
CA GLU A 118 12.81 0.21 34.68
C GLU A 118 11.72 1.29 34.57
N VAL A 119 11.29 1.63 33.35
CA VAL A 119 10.21 2.61 33.11
C VAL A 119 8.86 1.94 33.38
N ARG A 120 8.04 2.55 34.24
CA ARG A 120 6.74 1.98 34.65
C ARG A 120 5.57 2.36 33.74
N ASP A 121 5.71 3.47 33.03
CA ASP A 121 4.66 4.02 32.19
C ASP A 121 4.81 3.54 30.75
N GLU A 122 3.77 2.88 30.21
CA GLU A 122 3.81 2.30 28.86
C GLU A 122 4.03 3.35 27.77
N GLU A 123 3.49 4.56 27.94
CA GLU A 123 3.65 5.63 26.95
C GLU A 123 5.10 6.12 26.93
N GLN A 124 5.70 6.34 28.11
CA GLN A 124 7.11 6.67 28.23
C GLN A 124 8.04 5.56 27.71
N GLN A 125 7.69 4.29 27.90
CA GLN A 125 8.45 3.17 27.33
C GLN A 125 8.45 3.21 25.80
N VAL A 126 7.28 3.45 25.19
CA VAL A 126 7.15 3.52 23.73
C VAL A 126 7.92 4.71 23.18
N GLU A 127 7.80 5.90 23.77
CA GLU A 127 8.54 7.09 23.33
C GLU A 127 10.05 6.91 23.48
N MET A 128 10.53 6.38 24.62
CA MET A 128 11.96 6.13 24.82
C MET A 128 12.54 5.13 23.81
N ALA A 129 11.78 4.09 23.44
CA ALA A 129 12.17 3.15 22.40
C ALA A 129 12.19 3.79 21.00
N LEU A 130 11.23 4.66 20.70
CA LEU A 130 11.16 5.40 19.44
C LEU A 130 12.32 6.40 19.31
N ASP A 131 12.64 7.15 20.36
CA ASP A 131 13.79 8.08 20.41
C ASP A 131 15.11 7.35 20.14
N ASN A 132 15.27 6.15 20.70
CA ASN A 132 16.47 5.34 20.45
C ASN A 132 16.52 4.85 19.00
N ILE A 133 15.41 4.35 18.47
CA ILE A 133 15.34 3.93 17.06
C ILE A 133 15.60 5.11 16.12
N GLU A 134 15.08 6.30 16.42
CA GLU A 134 15.35 7.53 15.68
C GLU A 134 16.85 7.81 15.61
N TYR A 135 17.53 7.83 16.77
CA TYR A 135 18.98 8.00 16.83
C TYR A 135 19.73 7.00 15.93
N HIS A 136 19.34 5.72 15.97
CA HIS A 136 19.99 4.70 15.15
C HIS A 136 19.69 4.85 13.64
N ILE A 137 18.47 5.26 13.26
CA ILE A 137 18.10 5.57 11.88
C ILE A 137 18.91 6.75 11.36
N GLU A 138 18.98 7.86 12.11
CA GLU A 138 19.74 9.06 11.75
C GLU A 138 21.22 8.75 11.54
N ASN A 139 21.82 7.96 12.44
CA ASN A 139 23.21 7.53 12.33
C ASN A 139 23.48 6.79 11.02
N VAL A 140 22.59 5.88 10.62
CA VAL A 140 22.73 5.13 9.36
C VAL A 140 22.51 6.03 8.15
N CYS A 141 21.53 6.92 8.21
CA CYS A 141 21.18 7.82 7.12
C CYS A 141 22.24 8.91 6.88
N SER A 142 22.97 9.34 7.93
CA SER A 142 24.04 10.34 7.84
C SER A 142 25.33 9.86 7.16
N THR A 143 25.45 8.56 6.90
CA THR A 143 26.64 7.99 6.25
C THR A 143 26.78 8.43 4.79
N THR A 144 28.01 8.42 4.26
CA THR A 144 28.27 8.76 2.86
C THR A 144 28.84 7.57 2.05
N PRO A 145 28.22 7.19 0.93
CA PRO A 145 26.84 7.52 0.58
C PRO A 145 25.85 6.86 1.56
N SER A 146 24.65 7.43 1.70
CA SER A 146 23.56 6.90 2.51
C SER A 146 22.98 5.61 1.92
N PRO A 147 22.28 4.77 2.71
CA PRO A 147 21.52 3.66 2.14
C PRO A 147 20.29 4.15 1.37
N ASP A 148 19.74 3.27 0.52
CA ASP A 148 18.48 3.52 -0.19
C ASP A 148 17.26 3.19 0.69
N VAL A 149 17.39 2.19 1.59
CA VAL A 149 16.34 1.75 2.50
C VAL A 149 16.97 1.35 3.84
N VAL A 150 16.28 1.59 4.96
CA VAL A 150 16.67 1.08 6.29
C VAL A 150 15.73 -0.04 6.72
N ILE A 151 16.25 -1.24 6.96
CA ILE A 151 15.53 -2.30 7.64
C ILE A 151 15.62 -2.05 9.15
N VAL A 152 14.48 -1.89 9.79
CA VAL A 152 14.35 -1.80 11.25
C VAL A 152 13.84 -3.15 11.74
N SER A 153 14.74 -3.96 12.29
CA SER A 153 14.40 -5.23 12.91
C SER A 153 14.21 -5.01 14.40
N ILE A 154 12.98 -5.20 14.87
CA ILE A 154 12.63 -4.92 16.27
C ILE A 154 13.19 -6.06 17.14
N PRO A 155 14.07 -5.77 18.12
CA PRO A 155 14.60 -6.81 19.00
C PRO A 155 13.47 -7.59 19.70
N PRO A 156 13.58 -8.92 19.86
CA PRO A 156 12.55 -9.72 20.51
C PRO A 156 12.15 -9.19 21.90
N ASP A 157 13.14 -8.86 22.72
CA ASP A 157 12.93 -8.34 24.07
C ASP A 157 12.18 -7.00 24.05
N LEU A 158 12.44 -6.15 23.05
CA LEU A 158 11.71 -4.91 22.85
C LEU A 158 10.25 -5.17 22.48
N VAL A 159 9.98 -6.16 21.60
CA VAL A 159 8.61 -6.55 21.27
C VAL A 159 7.88 -7.03 22.52
N GLU A 160 8.51 -7.89 23.33
CA GLU A 160 7.91 -8.43 24.56
C GLU A 160 7.59 -7.31 25.58
N ILE A 161 8.51 -6.38 25.79
CA ILE A 161 8.32 -5.23 26.70
C ILE A 161 7.18 -4.33 26.21
N LEU A 162 7.19 -3.95 24.93
CA LEU A 162 6.27 -2.95 24.39
C LEU A 162 4.87 -3.51 24.05
N THR A 163 4.75 -4.82 23.87
CA THR A 163 3.44 -5.47 23.65
C THR A 163 2.83 -5.98 24.95
N GLY A 164 3.64 -6.35 25.95
CA GLY A 164 3.15 -6.96 27.19
C GLY A 164 2.24 -8.16 26.91
N ASP A 165 1.10 -8.24 27.60
CA ASP A 165 0.10 -9.31 27.38
C ASP A 165 -0.89 -9.02 26.23
N LYS A 166 -0.70 -7.95 25.45
CA LYS A 166 -1.69 -7.51 24.45
C LYS A 166 -1.75 -8.51 23.29
N LYS A 167 -2.91 -9.19 23.14
CA LYS A 167 -3.20 -10.03 21.97
C LYS A 167 -3.23 -9.18 20.70
N GLY A 168 -2.31 -9.44 19.78
CA GLY A 168 -2.32 -8.86 18.43
C GLY A 168 -1.04 -8.17 17.99
N GLY A 169 0.00 -8.12 18.83
CA GLY A 169 1.38 -7.74 18.42
C GLY A 169 1.59 -6.29 17.95
N ARG A 170 0.54 -5.45 17.90
CA ARG A 170 0.67 -4.03 17.53
C ARG A 170 1.08 -3.21 18.75
N ILE A 171 2.23 -2.55 18.65
CA ILE A 171 2.71 -1.58 19.64
C ILE A 171 2.04 -0.23 19.34
N ARG A 172 1.06 0.14 20.17
CA ARG A 172 0.28 1.37 20.01
C ARG A 172 -0.15 1.89 21.38
N THR A 173 0.03 3.19 21.60
CA THR A 173 -0.48 3.93 22.75
C THR A 173 -1.73 4.71 22.36
N LYS A 174 -2.25 5.54 23.26
CA LYS A 174 -3.35 6.45 22.95
C LYS A 174 -2.95 7.44 21.83
N ASP A 175 -1.73 7.94 21.88
CA ASP A 175 -1.29 9.09 21.10
C ASP A 175 -0.29 8.74 19.98
N THR A 176 0.25 7.51 19.94
CA THR A 176 1.22 7.07 18.92
C THR A 176 1.02 5.61 18.47
N ASP A 177 1.33 5.31 17.21
CA ASP A 177 1.50 3.96 16.67
C ASP A 177 2.96 3.75 16.24
N PHE A 178 3.62 2.73 16.83
CA PHE A 178 5.06 2.53 16.71
C PHE A 178 5.53 2.35 15.26
N ARG A 179 4.78 1.57 14.47
CA ARG A 179 5.05 1.38 13.04
C ARG A 179 4.94 2.72 12.31
N SER A 180 3.85 3.45 12.56
CA SER A 180 3.56 4.72 11.90
C SER A 180 4.65 5.76 12.18
N ARG A 181 5.13 5.84 13.42
CA ARG A 181 6.25 6.72 13.80
C ARG A 181 7.53 6.35 13.07
N ILE A 182 7.91 5.07 13.02
CA ILE A 182 9.12 4.61 12.29
C ILE A 182 9.02 4.91 10.78
N LYS A 183 7.83 4.87 10.20
CA LYS A 183 7.63 5.30 8.80
C LYS A 183 7.89 6.80 8.62
N LEU A 184 7.42 7.63 9.55
CA LEU A 184 7.69 9.07 9.54
C LEU A 184 9.17 9.38 9.76
N LEU A 185 9.86 8.67 10.67
CA LEU A 185 11.31 8.83 10.86
C LEU A 185 12.08 8.57 9.56
N GLY A 186 11.67 7.55 8.79
CA GLY A 186 12.22 7.33 7.45
C GLY A 186 11.91 8.46 6.45
N MET A 187 10.74 9.09 6.56
CA MET A 187 10.38 10.25 5.73
C MET A 187 11.23 11.47 6.08
N LEU A 188 11.39 11.77 7.37
CA LEU A 188 12.25 12.85 7.89
C LEU A 188 13.70 12.71 7.42
N ASN A 189 14.22 11.48 7.40
CA ASN A 189 15.57 11.16 6.96
C ASN A 189 15.70 10.94 5.45
N GLU A 190 14.66 11.25 4.67
CA GLU A 190 14.58 11.00 3.22
C GLU A 190 15.03 9.57 2.83
N THR A 191 14.78 8.57 3.69
CA THR A 191 15.21 7.18 3.51
C THR A 191 14.12 6.23 4.03
N PRO A 192 13.38 5.53 3.16
CA PRO A 192 12.26 4.68 3.59
C PRO A 192 12.70 3.56 4.52
N THR A 193 11.80 3.19 5.43
CA THR A 193 12.02 2.10 6.39
C THR A 193 11.25 0.84 6.01
N GLN A 194 11.82 -0.34 6.27
CA GLN A 194 11.16 -1.63 6.21
C GLN A 194 11.22 -2.28 7.60
N LEU A 195 10.06 -2.55 8.20
CA LEU A 195 10.04 -3.22 9.50
C LEU A 195 10.03 -4.73 9.26
N ILE A 196 10.78 -5.45 10.08
CA ILE A 196 10.77 -6.91 10.12
C ILE A 196 10.64 -7.34 11.59
N GLY A 197 9.67 -8.21 11.87
CA GLY A 197 9.45 -8.77 13.20
C GLY A 197 10.35 -9.98 13.49
N PRO A 198 10.58 -10.30 14.76
CA PRO A 198 11.41 -11.45 15.16
C PRO A 198 10.85 -12.79 14.67
N ASP A 199 9.53 -12.97 14.67
CA ASP A 199 8.87 -14.21 14.23
C ASP A 199 9.14 -14.49 12.74
N THR A 200 9.13 -13.45 11.90
CA THR A 200 9.49 -13.55 10.47
C THR A 200 10.95 -13.97 10.28
N LEU A 201 11.85 -13.54 11.16
CA LEU A 201 13.27 -13.89 11.09
C LEU A 201 13.56 -15.31 11.61
N ARG A 202 12.82 -15.76 12.63
CA ARG A 202 12.91 -17.11 13.20
C ARG A 202 12.25 -18.19 12.36
N ASP A 203 11.55 -17.81 11.29
CA ASP A 203 10.72 -18.72 10.48
C ASP A 203 9.59 -19.36 11.31
N GLU A 204 9.10 -18.61 12.31
CA GLU A 204 7.99 -19.00 13.19
C GLU A 204 6.65 -18.39 12.72
N ASP A 205 6.69 -17.56 11.67
CA ASP A 205 5.53 -16.99 11.02
C ASP A 205 4.74 -18.06 10.23
N VAL A 206 3.44 -17.83 10.02
CA VAL A 206 2.60 -18.71 9.20
C VAL A 206 2.97 -18.61 7.72
N GLN A 207 3.62 -17.52 7.32
CA GLN A 207 4.06 -17.32 5.94
C GLN A 207 5.34 -18.11 5.63
N PRO A 208 5.33 -18.97 4.59
CA PRO A 208 6.53 -19.69 4.18
C PRO A 208 7.68 -18.74 3.83
N ARG A 209 8.92 -19.15 4.10
CA ARG A 209 10.14 -18.37 3.86
C ARG A 209 10.24 -17.74 2.46
N ARG A 210 9.76 -18.46 1.46
CA ARG A 210 9.70 -17.99 0.07
C ARG A 210 8.76 -16.80 -0.13
N GLU A 211 7.60 -16.79 0.53
CA GLU A 211 6.64 -15.69 0.48
C GLU A 211 7.27 -14.43 1.07
N VAL A 212 8.00 -14.59 2.19
CA VAL A 212 8.79 -13.51 2.81
C VAL A 212 9.82 -12.96 1.81
N ALA A 213 10.60 -13.84 1.15
CA ALA A 213 11.60 -13.43 0.17
C ALA A 213 10.98 -12.64 -1.00
N TRP A 214 9.88 -13.13 -1.58
CA TRP A 214 9.19 -12.44 -2.67
C TRP A 214 8.66 -11.06 -2.24
N ASN A 215 7.96 -10.99 -1.11
CA ASN A 215 7.36 -9.74 -0.64
C ASN A 215 8.43 -8.72 -0.24
N LEU A 216 9.51 -9.17 0.41
CA LEU A 216 10.64 -8.32 0.77
C LEU A 216 11.37 -7.79 -0.47
N ALA A 217 11.63 -8.63 -1.47
CA ALA A 217 12.28 -8.20 -2.70
C ALA A 217 11.46 -7.15 -3.48
N VAL A 218 10.16 -7.41 -3.69
CA VAL A 218 9.26 -6.47 -4.39
C VAL A 218 9.15 -5.14 -3.62
N GLY A 219 8.98 -5.21 -2.30
CA GLY A 219 8.89 -4.02 -1.45
C GLY A 219 10.17 -3.20 -1.43
N LEU A 220 11.34 -3.84 -1.31
CA LEU A 220 12.64 -3.16 -1.31
C LEU A 220 12.97 -2.56 -2.68
N LEU A 221 12.69 -3.28 -3.78
CA LEU A 221 12.88 -2.78 -5.14
C LEU A 221 12.11 -1.47 -5.36
N TYR A 222 10.85 -1.42 -4.94
CA TYR A 222 10.06 -0.21 -5.08
C TYR A 222 10.53 0.93 -4.13
N LYS A 223 10.93 0.60 -2.89
CA LYS A 223 11.47 1.59 -1.93
C LYS A 223 12.81 2.19 -2.35
N ALA A 224 13.63 1.45 -3.09
CA ALA A 224 14.92 1.93 -3.59
C ALA A 224 14.80 3.08 -4.61
N ARG A 225 13.56 3.45 -4.99
CA ARG A 225 13.16 4.62 -5.80
C ARG A 225 13.57 4.57 -7.27
N ARG A 226 14.42 3.63 -7.68
CA ARG A 226 14.88 3.52 -9.07
C ARG A 226 13.99 2.58 -9.86
N GLY A 227 13.69 1.39 -9.33
CA GLY A 227 12.88 0.37 -9.98
C GLY A 227 11.38 0.45 -9.74
N ARG A 228 10.62 -0.24 -10.61
CA ARG A 228 9.22 -0.60 -10.40
C ARG A 228 9.07 -2.09 -10.70
N PRO A 229 8.54 -2.92 -9.78
CA PRO A 229 8.37 -4.35 -10.03
C PRO A 229 7.59 -4.64 -11.33
N TRP A 230 6.49 -3.91 -11.55
CA TRP A 230 5.68 -3.96 -12.78
C TRP A 230 4.84 -2.69 -12.89
N LYS A 231 4.13 -2.50 -14.01
CA LYS A 231 3.14 -1.42 -14.21
C LYS A 231 1.81 -1.97 -14.71
N LEU A 232 0.76 -1.16 -14.69
CA LEU A 232 -0.51 -1.50 -15.36
C LEU A 232 -0.37 -1.29 -16.86
N THR A 233 -1.03 -2.17 -17.64
CA THR A 233 -0.91 -2.16 -19.11
C THR A 233 -1.58 -0.96 -19.77
N GLU A 234 -2.81 -0.64 -19.40
CA GLU A 234 -3.65 0.33 -20.10
C GLU A 234 -4.61 0.99 -19.10
N LEU A 235 -4.17 2.07 -18.45
CA LEU A 235 -5.10 3.06 -17.90
C LEU A 235 -5.34 4.12 -19.00
N LYS A 236 -6.53 4.73 -19.02
CA LYS A 236 -6.80 5.79 -19.99
C LYS A 236 -5.87 6.96 -19.73
N SER A 237 -5.15 7.40 -20.77
CA SER A 237 -4.26 8.55 -20.65
C SER A 237 -5.02 9.79 -20.18
N ARG A 238 -4.29 10.65 -19.48
CA ARG A 238 -4.82 11.89 -18.88
C ARG A 238 -5.99 11.66 -17.91
N THR A 239 -6.04 10.50 -17.26
CA THR A 239 -6.97 10.23 -16.16
C THR A 239 -6.28 10.43 -14.82
N CYS A 240 -6.87 11.26 -13.95
CA CYS A 240 -6.46 11.46 -12.58
C CYS A 240 -7.34 10.58 -11.67
N TYR A 241 -6.75 9.51 -11.10
CA TYR A 241 -7.44 8.65 -10.14
C TYR A 241 -7.09 9.10 -8.73
N VAL A 242 -8.08 9.32 -7.88
CA VAL A 242 -7.91 9.85 -6.53
C VAL A 242 -8.56 8.91 -5.53
N GLY A 243 -7.78 8.38 -4.60
CA GLY A 243 -8.28 7.75 -3.39
C GLY A 243 -8.44 8.77 -2.28
N VAL A 244 -9.66 8.97 -1.75
CA VAL A 244 -9.90 9.87 -0.62
C VAL A 244 -10.25 9.07 0.63
N SER A 245 -9.49 9.29 1.70
CA SER A 245 -9.78 8.76 3.03
C SER A 245 -9.74 9.87 4.08
N PHE A 246 -10.25 9.53 5.27
CA PHE A 246 -10.32 10.43 6.41
C PHE A 246 -9.72 9.73 7.61
N TYR A 247 -9.03 10.48 8.46
CA TYR A 247 -8.44 9.96 9.67
C TYR A 247 -8.58 10.95 10.83
N ASP A 248 -8.59 10.40 12.04
CA ASP A 248 -8.52 11.17 13.28
C ASP A 248 -7.03 11.35 13.61
N GLU A 249 -6.60 12.59 13.86
CA GLU A 249 -5.24 12.84 14.35
C GLU A 249 -5.14 12.36 15.80
N ARG A 250 -4.15 11.50 16.09
CA ARG A 250 -3.94 10.94 17.43
C ARG A 250 -3.61 12.07 18.40
N GLY A 251 -4.07 11.95 19.64
CA GLY A 251 -3.88 12.99 20.67
C GLY A 251 -4.64 14.30 20.46
N THR A 252 -5.45 14.45 19.41
CA THR A 252 -6.26 15.65 19.16
C THR A 252 -7.73 15.47 19.57
N ASP A 253 -8.54 16.52 19.39
CA ASP A 253 -10.00 16.47 19.63
C ASP A 253 -10.64 15.37 18.76
N PRO A 254 -11.34 14.38 19.35
CA PRO A 254 -12.01 13.31 18.61
C PRO A 254 -12.99 13.78 17.53
N ASP A 255 -13.45 15.03 17.62
CA ASP A 255 -14.37 15.64 16.67
C ASP A 255 -13.67 16.38 15.51
N THR A 256 -12.34 16.31 15.41
CA THR A 256 -11.57 16.84 14.28
C THR A 256 -11.05 15.70 13.40
N ARG A 257 -11.31 15.78 12.08
CA ARG A 257 -10.71 14.85 11.11
C ARG A 257 -9.95 15.59 10.03
N ALA A 258 -8.82 15.00 9.63
CA ALA A 258 -8.10 15.40 8.45
C ALA A 258 -8.52 14.53 7.26
N SER A 259 -8.44 15.10 6.06
CA SER A 259 -8.63 14.36 4.81
C SER A 259 -7.28 14.10 4.15
N ILE A 260 -7.21 12.99 3.43
CA ILE A 260 -6.05 12.66 2.61
C ILE A 260 -6.52 12.22 1.24
N ALA A 261 -5.82 12.68 0.22
CA ALA A 261 -6.01 12.27 -1.15
C ALA A 261 -4.71 11.65 -1.69
N GLN A 262 -4.79 10.38 -2.10
CA GLN A 262 -3.72 9.73 -2.84
C GLN A 262 -4.07 9.73 -4.32
N VAL A 263 -3.22 10.37 -5.11
CA VAL A 263 -3.41 10.54 -6.56
C VAL A 263 -2.57 9.51 -7.29
N PHE A 264 -3.17 8.78 -8.23
CA PHE A 264 -2.53 7.77 -9.07
C PHE A 264 -2.62 8.17 -10.54
N MET A 265 -1.49 8.06 -11.23
CA MET A 265 -1.34 8.35 -12.65
C MET A 265 -1.18 7.08 -13.47
N GLU A 266 -1.40 7.17 -14.78
CA GLU A 266 -1.24 6.03 -15.71
C GLU A 266 0.17 5.43 -15.70
N THR A 267 1.18 6.25 -15.39
CA THR A 267 2.59 5.83 -15.32
C THR A 267 2.87 4.92 -14.11
N GLY A 268 1.93 4.80 -13.16
CA GLY A 268 2.12 4.16 -11.86
C GLY A 268 2.76 5.10 -10.82
N GLU A 269 3.08 6.33 -11.18
CA GLU A 269 3.44 7.37 -10.20
C GLU A 269 2.20 7.70 -9.34
N ASN A 270 2.45 7.90 -8.05
CA ASN A 270 1.42 8.34 -7.10
C ASN A 270 2.00 9.33 -6.09
N PHE A 271 1.19 10.28 -5.64
CA PHE A 271 1.56 11.23 -4.59
C PHE A 271 0.41 11.43 -3.61
N VAL A 272 0.73 11.99 -2.45
CA VAL A 272 -0.22 12.25 -1.37
C VAL A 272 -0.43 13.75 -1.21
N ILE A 273 -1.69 14.14 -1.03
CA ILE A 273 -2.11 15.47 -0.60
C ILE A 273 -2.84 15.31 0.72
N ARG A 274 -2.49 16.14 1.69
CA ARG A 274 -3.25 16.30 2.93
C ARG A 274 -4.19 17.49 2.78
N GLY A 275 -5.45 17.31 3.17
CA GLY A 275 -6.39 18.43 3.32
C GLY A 275 -6.39 18.94 4.75
N ASP A 276 -6.80 20.19 4.92
CA ASP A 276 -6.83 20.86 6.22
C ASP A 276 -7.72 20.12 7.23
N PRO A 277 -7.36 20.12 8.53
CA PRO A 277 -8.21 19.57 9.59
C PRO A 277 -9.57 20.28 9.65
N VAL A 278 -10.65 19.51 9.62
CA VAL A 278 -12.02 20.03 9.65
C VAL A 278 -12.62 19.78 11.04
N LYS A 279 -13.00 20.87 11.74
CA LYS A 279 -13.63 20.84 13.08
C LYS A 279 -15.15 20.64 13.04
N ASP A 280 -15.78 20.95 11.91
CA ASP A 280 -17.24 20.96 11.78
C ASP A 280 -17.67 19.80 10.87
N ILE A 281 -17.58 18.59 11.43
CA ILE A 281 -17.98 17.37 10.75
C ILE A 281 -19.50 17.42 10.58
N ALA A 282 -19.97 17.45 9.34
CA ALA A 282 -21.30 16.97 9.04
C ALA A 282 -21.36 15.48 9.37
N SER A 283 -21.64 15.17 10.63
CA SER A 283 -21.88 13.82 11.08
C SER A 283 -23.27 13.46 10.59
N ASP A 284 -23.33 12.57 9.60
CA ASP A 284 -24.54 11.83 9.39
C ASP A 284 -24.80 11.04 10.68
N LYS A 285 -25.81 11.49 11.44
CA LYS A 285 -26.20 10.91 12.72
C LYS A 285 -26.54 9.42 12.61
N ASP A 286 -26.85 8.94 11.40
CA ASP A 286 -27.18 7.54 11.13
C ASP A 286 -25.95 6.68 10.77
N THR A 287 -24.84 7.27 10.28
CA THR A 287 -23.67 6.50 9.79
C THR A 287 -22.35 6.76 10.51
N GLY A 288 -22.20 7.85 11.27
CA GLY A 288 -20.97 8.16 12.03
C GLY A 288 -19.74 8.41 11.16
N ARG A 289 -19.93 8.68 9.85
CA ARG A 289 -18.86 8.91 8.88
C ARG A 289 -18.67 10.39 8.60
N THR A 290 -17.41 10.81 8.49
CA THR A 290 -17.03 12.19 8.22
C THR A 290 -17.08 12.50 6.74
N HIS A 291 -17.58 13.69 6.43
CA HIS A 291 -17.66 14.25 5.09
C HIS A 291 -17.06 15.65 5.10
N LEU A 292 -16.43 16.03 3.99
CA LEU A 292 -15.98 17.40 3.82
C LEU A 292 -17.18 18.34 3.67
N ASN A 293 -17.03 19.57 4.16
CA ASN A 293 -17.92 20.63 3.75
C ASN A 293 -17.64 20.99 2.27
N ARG A 294 -18.49 21.82 1.67
CA ARG A 294 -18.39 22.18 0.26
C ARG A 294 -17.07 22.88 -0.09
N GLU A 295 -16.60 23.78 0.77
CA GLU A 295 -15.41 24.57 0.52
C GLU A 295 -14.14 23.73 0.61
N ASP A 296 -14.02 22.90 1.65
CA ASP A 296 -12.86 22.01 1.82
C ASP A 296 -12.80 20.97 0.69
N ALA A 297 -13.95 20.43 0.29
CA ALA A 297 -14.04 19.50 -0.85
C ALA A 297 -13.56 20.16 -2.16
N LYS A 298 -13.95 21.42 -2.39
CA LYS A 298 -13.53 22.20 -3.55
C LYS A 298 -12.02 22.45 -3.52
N GLN A 299 -11.49 22.94 -2.41
CA GLN A 299 -10.06 23.25 -2.25
C GLN A 299 -9.18 22.01 -2.39
N LEU A 300 -9.62 20.86 -1.84
CA LEU A 300 -8.90 19.59 -2.00
C LEU A 300 -8.76 19.20 -3.48
N ILE A 301 -9.84 19.30 -4.25
CA ILE A 301 -9.84 18.96 -5.68
C ILE A 301 -9.03 19.96 -6.50
N GLU A 302 -9.15 21.26 -6.24
CA GLU A 302 -8.34 22.27 -6.90
C GLU A 302 -6.84 22.03 -6.65
N THR A 303 -6.47 21.66 -5.43
CA THR A 303 -5.08 21.30 -5.07
C THR A 303 -4.62 20.05 -5.80
N ILE A 304 -5.46 19.00 -5.87
CA ILE A 304 -5.17 17.77 -6.63
C ILE A 304 -4.93 18.08 -8.10
N LEU A 305 -5.83 18.83 -8.74
CA LEU A 305 -5.77 19.11 -10.16
C LEU A 305 -4.59 20.03 -10.51
N ARG A 306 -4.29 21.03 -9.66
CA ARG A 306 -3.10 21.86 -9.80
C ARG A 306 -1.83 21.03 -9.73
N ARG A 307 -1.65 20.20 -8.69
CA ARG A 307 -0.46 19.34 -8.56
C ARG A 307 -0.35 18.33 -9.71
N PHE A 308 -1.47 17.80 -10.20
CA PHE A 308 -1.49 16.96 -11.39
C PHE A 308 -0.99 17.73 -12.63
N GLY A 309 -1.52 18.94 -12.85
CA GLY A 309 -1.14 19.82 -13.96
C GLY A 309 0.33 20.22 -13.92
N ASP A 310 0.85 20.59 -12.75
CA ASP A 310 2.26 20.92 -12.53
C ASP A 310 3.18 19.75 -12.91
N ARG A 311 2.71 18.51 -12.73
CA ARG A 311 3.46 17.27 -13.02
C ARG A 311 3.39 16.83 -14.48
N GLN A 312 2.19 16.85 -15.07
CA GLN A 312 1.95 16.37 -16.44
C GLN A 312 2.12 17.47 -17.50
N GLY A 313 2.21 18.74 -17.08
CA GLY A 313 2.23 19.90 -17.96
C GLY A 313 0.86 20.26 -18.53
N GLU A 314 -0.18 19.50 -18.18
CA GLU A 314 -1.56 19.71 -18.64
C GLU A 314 -2.59 19.14 -17.67
N MET A 315 -3.82 19.67 -17.74
CA MET A 315 -4.95 19.21 -16.93
C MET A 315 -5.45 17.82 -17.40
N PRO A 316 -6.02 17.02 -16.48
CA PRO A 316 -6.59 15.73 -16.84
C PRO A 316 -7.87 15.90 -17.66
N GLU A 317 -8.12 14.97 -18.57
CA GLU A 317 -9.39 14.89 -19.31
C GLU A 317 -10.49 14.24 -18.47
N ARG A 318 -10.08 13.36 -17.55
CA ARG A 318 -10.98 12.61 -16.67
C ARG A 318 -10.50 12.59 -15.23
N LEU A 319 -11.41 12.86 -14.31
CA LEU A 319 -11.18 12.74 -12.86
C LEU A 319 -12.02 11.59 -12.30
N VAL A 320 -11.38 10.67 -11.59
CA VAL A 320 -12.04 9.55 -10.93
C VAL A 320 -11.76 9.61 -9.43
N ILE A 321 -12.80 9.70 -8.61
CA ILE A 321 -12.66 9.74 -7.14
C ILE A 321 -13.20 8.43 -6.55
N HIS A 322 -12.35 7.73 -5.80
CA HIS A 322 -12.67 6.53 -5.05
C HIS A 322 -12.75 6.85 -3.54
N LYS A 323 -13.84 6.42 -2.91
CA LYS A 323 -14.06 6.53 -1.46
C LYS A 323 -14.62 5.25 -0.87
N SER A 324 -14.26 4.95 0.38
CA SER A 324 -14.90 3.86 1.15
C SER A 324 -16.28 4.23 1.71
N SER A 325 -16.59 5.53 1.73
CA SER A 325 -17.89 6.11 2.12
C SER A 325 -18.65 6.69 0.93
N ASN A 326 -19.97 6.84 1.11
CA ASN A 326 -20.79 7.54 0.12
C ASN A 326 -20.35 9.01 0.02
N PHE A 327 -20.63 9.64 -1.10
CA PHE A 327 -20.50 11.07 -1.25
C PHE A 327 -21.69 11.77 -0.60
N TRP A 328 -21.43 12.78 0.21
CA TRP A 328 -22.48 13.63 0.78
C TRP A 328 -22.82 14.77 -0.17
N GLU A 329 -24.00 15.38 -0.04
CA GLU A 329 -24.50 16.36 -1.01
C GLU A 329 -23.55 17.57 -1.12
N LYS A 330 -23.22 18.21 0.01
CA LYS A 330 -22.31 19.37 0.04
C LYS A 330 -20.90 19.02 -0.46
N GLU A 331 -20.41 17.86 -0.09
CA GLU A 331 -19.12 17.34 -0.54
C GLU A 331 -19.12 17.13 -2.06
N THR A 332 -20.19 16.55 -2.60
CA THR A 332 -20.39 16.33 -4.03
C THR A 332 -20.41 17.65 -4.80
N GLU A 333 -21.09 18.66 -4.26
CA GLU A 333 -21.10 20.02 -4.84
C GLU A 333 -19.69 20.62 -4.86
N GLY A 334 -18.94 20.51 -3.76
CA GLY A 334 -17.57 21.03 -3.68
C GLY A 334 -16.64 20.34 -4.69
N PHE A 335 -16.69 19.01 -4.76
CA PHE A 335 -15.94 18.26 -5.76
C PHE A 335 -16.34 18.63 -7.19
N LYS A 336 -17.64 18.83 -7.48
CA LYS A 336 -18.12 19.26 -8.80
C LYS A 336 -17.61 20.65 -9.18
N ASP A 337 -17.63 21.60 -8.24
CA ASP A 337 -17.17 22.97 -8.45
C ASP A 337 -15.66 23.02 -8.73
N GLY A 338 -14.86 22.37 -7.88
CA GLY A 338 -13.40 22.35 -7.99
C GLY A 338 -12.88 21.59 -9.21
N SER A 339 -13.72 20.72 -9.80
CA SER A 339 -13.41 19.97 -11.05
C SER A 339 -14.23 20.44 -12.24
N SER A 340 -14.76 21.68 -12.22
CA SER A 340 -15.63 22.20 -13.27
C SER A 340 -14.96 22.25 -14.66
N GLU A 341 -13.64 22.41 -14.71
CA GLU A 341 -12.84 22.42 -15.94
C GLU A 341 -12.53 21.00 -16.49
N VAL A 342 -12.78 19.95 -15.71
CA VAL A 342 -12.54 18.56 -16.13
C VAL A 342 -13.75 18.02 -16.89
N ALA A 343 -13.51 17.58 -18.14
CA ALA A 343 -14.57 17.17 -19.07
C ALA A 343 -15.34 15.93 -18.58
N ALA A 344 -14.64 14.91 -18.08
CA ALA A 344 -15.23 13.66 -17.63
C ALA A 344 -14.98 13.43 -16.12
N ARG A 345 -16.00 13.03 -15.38
CA ARG A 345 -15.93 12.87 -13.92
C ARG A 345 -16.66 11.60 -13.49
N ASP A 346 -16.04 10.81 -12.63
CA ASP A 346 -16.64 9.63 -12.02
C ASP A 346 -16.42 9.63 -10.51
N PHE A 347 -17.49 9.72 -9.73
CA PHE A 347 -17.43 9.60 -8.28
C PHE A 347 -17.92 8.22 -7.87
N ILE A 348 -17.05 7.40 -7.28
CA ILE A 348 -17.32 5.98 -7.05
C ILE A 348 -17.07 5.63 -5.59
N THR A 349 -18.10 5.09 -4.95
CA THR A 349 -17.98 4.50 -3.62
C THR A 349 -17.65 3.01 -3.75
N ILE A 350 -16.59 2.57 -3.08
CA ILE A 350 -16.12 1.19 -3.07
C ILE A 350 -16.21 0.64 -1.64
N ARG A 351 -17.04 -0.37 -1.41
CA ARG A 351 -17.18 -1.00 -0.09
C ARG A 351 -16.63 -2.41 -0.12
N GLU A 352 -15.86 -2.75 0.90
CA GLU A 352 -15.11 -4.01 0.95
C GLU A 352 -15.99 -5.27 1.06
N ARG A 353 -17.22 -5.14 1.57
CA ARG A 353 -18.06 -6.29 1.93
C ARG A 353 -19.50 -6.13 1.48
N HIS A 354 -20.02 -7.22 0.92
CA HIS A 354 -21.45 -7.45 0.71
C HIS A 354 -21.81 -8.89 1.13
N PRO A 355 -23.01 -9.15 1.66
CA PRO A 355 -23.42 -10.50 2.07
C PRO A 355 -23.71 -11.46 0.91
N ILE A 356 -23.81 -10.97 -0.33
CA ILE A 356 -24.08 -11.82 -1.50
C ILE A 356 -23.00 -12.90 -1.68
N ARG A 357 -23.42 -14.09 -2.11
CA ARG A 357 -22.57 -15.22 -2.45
C ARG A 357 -23.00 -15.76 -3.80
N LEU A 358 -22.03 -16.07 -4.64
CA LEU A 358 -22.24 -16.80 -5.89
C LEU A 358 -21.76 -18.23 -5.69
N PHE A 359 -22.55 -19.17 -6.18
CA PHE A 359 -22.19 -20.57 -6.24
C PHE A 359 -21.96 -20.91 -7.71
N SER A 360 -20.82 -21.52 -8.00
CA SER A 360 -20.57 -22.05 -9.34
C SER A 360 -21.12 -23.47 -9.42
N ASN A 361 -21.46 -23.92 -10.63
CA ASN A 361 -21.82 -25.32 -10.89
C ASN A 361 -20.57 -26.23 -10.98
N THR A 362 -19.40 -25.73 -10.56
CA THR A 362 -18.13 -26.44 -10.57
C THR A 362 -17.64 -26.61 -9.14
N GLN A 363 -16.54 -27.35 -8.95
CA GLN A 363 -15.87 -27.44 -7.65
C GLN A 363 -15.15 -26.15 -7.23
N TYR A 364 -14.98 -25.20 -8.15
CA TYR A 364 -14.24 -23.97 -7.90
C TYR A 364 -15.16 -22.80 -7.53
N PRO A 365 -14.67 -21.82 -6.75
CA PRO A 365 -15.43 -20.60 -6.50
C PRO A 365 -15.64 -19.78 -7.80
N PRO A 366 -16.48 -18.73 -7.76
CA PRO A 366 -16.61 -17.78 -8.86
C PRO A 366 -15.25 -17.27 -9.34
N LEU A 367 -15.13 -17.05 -10.64
CA LEU A 367 -13.91 -16.54 -11.24
C LEU A 367 -13.64 -15.10 -10.79
N ARG A 368 -12.37 -14.76 -10.55
CA ARG A 368 -11.95 -13.35 -10.44
C ARG A 368 -12.38 -12.58 -11.69
N GLY A 369 -12.83 -11.35 -11.48
CA GLY A 369 -13.40 -10.49 -12.53
C GLY A 369 -14.89 -10.75 -12.82
N THR A 370 -15.57 -11.61 -12.05
CA THR A 370 -17.03 -11.77 -12.15
C THR A 370 -17.72 -10.51 -11.65
N VAL A 371 -18.66 -9.98 -12.43
CA VAL A 371 -19.48 -8.80 -12.11
C VAL A 371 -20.94 -9.23 -12.07
N VAL A 372 -21.63 -8.87 -10.98
CA VAL A 372 -23.07 -9.06 -10.82
C VAL A 372 -23.75 -7.70 -10.78
N LEU A 373 -24.74 -7.50 -11.64
CA LEU A 373 -25.57 -6.32 -11.67
C LEU A 373 -26.96 -6.65 -11.09
N PRO A 374 -27.34 -6.05 -9.96
CA PRO A 374 -28.69 -6.17 -9.44
C PRO A 374 -29.70 -5.42 -10.30
N PRO A 375 -31.00 -5.75 -10.19
CA PRO A 375 -32.08 -4.96 -10.76
C PRO A 375 -31.95 -3.46 -10.48
N GLY A 376 -32.12 -2.64 -11.50
CA GLY A 376 -31.99 -1.18 -11.39
C GLY A 376 -30.56 -0.64 -11.45
N LYS A 377 -29.53 -1.50 -11.42
CA LYS A 377 -28.11 -1.18 -11.73
C LYS A 377 -27.56 0.05 -10.98
N LYS A 378 -28.02 0.29 -9.74
CA LYS A 378 -27.55 1.39 -8.88
C LYS A 378 -26.19 1.12 -8.23
N GLU A 379 -25.84 -0.15 -8.06
CA GLU A 379 -24.55 -0.61 -7.57
C GLU A 379 -24.20 -1.93 -8.25
N TYR A 380 -22.93 -2.29 -8.23
CA TYR A 380 -22.38 -3.48 -8.89
C TYR A 380 -21.63 -4.31 -7.84
N TYR A 381 -21.64 -5.63 -7.99
CA TYR A 381 -20.84 -6.50 -7.15
C TYR A 381 -19.70 -7.09 -7.98
N LEU A 382 -18.47 -6.65 -7.70
CA LEU A 382 -17.26 -7.09 -8.40
C LEU A 382 -16.49 -8.09 -7.53
N TYR A 383 -16.27 -9.29 -8.06
CA TYR A 383 -15.43 -10.30 -7.46
C TYR A 383 -13.96 -10.06 -7.84
N THR A 384 -13.26 -9.28 -7.04
CA THR A 384 -11.80 -9.08 -7.15
C THR A 384 -11.03 -10.29 -6.62
N LYS A 385 -11.57 -11.02 -5.63
CA LYS A 385 -11.06 -12.34 -5.22
C LYS A 385 -11.99 -13.44 -5.72
N GLY A 386 -11.42 -14.57 -6.10
CA GLY A 386 -12.10 -15.71 -6.71
C GLY A 386 -11.10 -16.66 -7.33
N PHE A 387 -11.57 -17.69 -8.03
CA PHE A 387 -10.66 -18.60 -8.75
C PHE A 387 -9.94 -17.84 -9.87
N VAL A 388 -8.62 -17.97 -9.91
CA VAL A 388 -7.74 -17.33 -10.88
C VAL A 388 -7.17 -18.41 -11.80
N PRO A 389 -7.62 -18.49 -13.07
CA PRO A 389 -7.13 -19.50 -14.02
C PRO A 389 -5.63 -19.46 -14.27
N GLU A 390 -5.02 -18.27 -14.22
CA GLU A 390 -3.60 -18.06 -14.48
C GLU A 390 -2.71 -18.83 -13.50
N ILE A 391 -3.09 -18.88 -12.22
CA ILE A 391 -2.39 -19.61 -11.16
C ILE A 391 -3.07 -20.93 -10.76
N SER A 392 -4.19 -21.26 -11.43
CA SER A 392 -5.03 -22.45 -11.16
C SER A 392 -5.48 -22.59 -9.70
N ALA A 393 -5.65 -21.47 -8.99
CA ALA A 393 -5.89 -21.48 -7.56
C ALA A 393 -6.83 -20.36 -7.09
N TYR A 394 -7.28 -20.49 -5.84
CA TYR A 394 -7.90 -19.43 -5.05
C TYR A 394 -7.21 -19.45 -3.68
N ASP A 395 -6.60 -18.33 -3.33
CA ASP A 395 -5.60 -18.20 -2.27
C ASP A 395 -6.16 -17.67 -0.94
N ASP A 396 -7.48 -17.65 -0.77
CA ASP A 396 -8.14 -17.06 0.40
C ASP A 396 -9.09 -18.06 1.08
N SER A 397 -9.39 -17.80 2.34
CA SER A 397 -10.21 -18.67 3.17
C SER A 397 -11.71 -18.48 2.89
N GLY A 398 -12.44 -19.60 2.87
CA GLY A 398 -13.90 -19.60 2.70
C GLY A 398 -14.37 -19.10 1.33
N MET A 399 -15.66 -18.77 1.22
CA MET A 399 -16.25 -18.36 -0.07
C MET A 399 -15.92 -16.91 -0.42
N PRO A 400 -15.50 -16.60 -1.67
CA PRO A 400 -15.20 -15.24 -2.07
C PRO A 400 -16.41 -14.33 -1.90
N LYS A 401 -16.13 -13.09 -1.51
CA LYS A 401 -17.13 -12.04 -1.32
C LYS A 401 -16.78 -10.87 -2.23
N PRO A 402 -17.75 -10.31 -2.96
CA PRO A 402 -17.47 -9.21 -3.86
C PRO A 402 -17.27 -7.93 -3.05
N ILE A 403 -16.57 -6.98 -3.67
CA ILE A 403 -16.64 -5.58 -3.30
C ILE A 403 -17.89 -4.96 -3.93
N VAL A 404 -18.47 -3.97 -3.26
CA VAL A 404 -19.57 -3.17 -3.81
C VAL A 404 -18.97 -1.97 -4.52
N VAL A 405 -19.35 -1.75 -5.76
CA VAL A 405 -18.99 -0.58 -6.56
C VAL A 405 -20.26 0.22 -6.80
N ARG A 406 -20.32 1.43 -6.29
CA ARG A 406 -21.49 2.31 -6.40
C ARG A 406 -21.08 3.65 -6.99
N PRO A 407 -21.29 3.86 -8.29
CA PRO A 407 -21.15 5.18 -8.89
C PRO A 407 -22.17 6.16 -8.33
N HIS A 408 -21.81 7.43 -8.26
CA HIS A 408 -22.73 8.51 -7.93
C HIS A 408 -23.69 8.73 -9.11
N SER A 409 -24.99 8.83 -8.83
CA SER A 409 -26.05 8.88 -9.88
C SER A 409 -25.86 10.03 -10.86
N ASP A 410 -25.33 11.15 -10.38
CA ASP A 410 -25.25 12.39 -11.15
C ASP A 410 -23.84 12.66 -11.73
N VAL A 411 -22.84 11.86 -11.32
CA VAL A 411 -21.43 12.09 -11.67
C VAL A 411 -20.80 10.76 -12.06
N GLN A 412 -21.19 10.31 -13.24
CA GLN A 412 -20.70 9.10 -13.86
C GLN A 412 -20.62 9.31 -15.37
N SER A 413 -19.39 9.43 -15.87
CA SER A 413 -19.08 9.49 -17.30
C SER A 413 -18.80 8.11 -17.90
N ALA A 414 -18.28 7.18 -17.11
CA ALA A 414 -17.86 5.86 -17.55
C ALA A 414 -18.92 4.78 -17.35
N SER A 415 -18.89 3.76 -18.20
CA SER A 415 -19.74 2.59 -18.07
C SER A 415 -19.37 1.73 -16.85
N TYR A 416 -20.30 0.90 -16.36
CA TYR A 416 -20.02 -0.06 -15.28
C TYR A 416 -18.83 -0.97 -15.60
N ARG A 417 -18.66 -1.29 -16.89
CA ARG A 417 -17.60 -2.17 -17.37
C ARG A 417 -16.24 -1.51 -17.22
N GLU A 418 -16.10 -0.29 -17.72
CA GLU A 418 -14.86 0.48 -17.60
C GLU A 418 -14.47 0.69 -16.15
N ILE A 419 -15.42 1.12 -15.30
CA ILE A 419 -15.19 1.31 -13.86
C ILE A 419 -14.68 0.01 -13.20
N CYS A 420 -15.34 -1.11 -13.47
CA CYS A 420 -14.96 -2.39 -12.88
C CYS A 420 -13.62 -2.92 -13.43
N GLU A 421 -13.30 -2.70 -14.70
CA GLU A 421 -12.01 -3.07 -15.31
C GLU A 421 -10.85 -2.26 -14.70
N GLU A 422 -11.06 -0.96 -14.46
CA GLU A 422 -10.10 -0.08 -13.77
C GLU A 422 -9.86 -0.53 -12.33
N ILE A 423 -10.93 -0.77 -11.56
CA ILE A 423 -10.84 -1.26 -10.18
C ILE A 423 -10.14 -2.62 -10.12
N LEU A 424 -10.44 -3.53 -11.05
CA LEU A 424 -9.79 -4.84 -11.11
C LEU A 424 -8.29 -4.73 -11.41
N SER A 425 -7.89 -3.76 -12.23
CA SER A 425 -6.49 -3.46 -12.54
C SER A 425 -5.75 -2.88 -11.33
N PHE A 426 -6.34 -1.90 -10.66
CA PHE A 426 -5.77 -1.30 -9.44
C PHE A 426 -5.63 -2.28 -8.28
N SER A 427 -6.35 -3.40 -8.30
CA SER A 427 -6.17 -4.45 -7.30
C SER A 427 -4.86 -5.24 -7.47
N LYS A 428 -4.06 -4.98 -8.52
CA LYS A 428 -2.78 -5.66 -8.82
C LYS A 428 -1.57 -4.74 -8.68
N LEU A 429 -1.76 -3.53 -8.13
CA LEU A 429 -0.71 -2.50 -8.04
C LEU A 429 -0.16 -2.33 -6.62
N ASP A 430 -0.53 -3.18 -5.67
CA ASP A 430 0.01 -3.10 -4.31
C ASP A 430 1.37 -3.78 -4.22
N TRP A 431 2.46 -3.01 -4.42
CA TRP A 431 3.85 -3.48 -4.35
C TRP A 431 4.35 -3.79 -2.93
N ASN A 432 3.48 -3.79 -1.91
CA ASN A 432 3.81 -4.41 -0.61
C ASN A 432 3.95 -5.93 -0.68
N SER A 433 3.46 -6.52 -1.77
CA SER A 433 3.32 -7.96 -1.88
C SER A 433 3.38 -8.37 -3.34
N SER A 434 3.86 -9.58 -3.53
CA SER A 434 3.95 -10.26 -4.82
C SER A 434 2.71 -11.10 -5.14
N ASP A 435 1.66 -11.02 -4.32
CA ASP A 435 0.40 -11.73 -4.54
C ASP A 435 -0.19 -11.39 -5.91
N PHE A 436 -0.92 -12.32 -6.50
CA PHE A 436 -1.59 -12.09 -7.78
C PHE A 436 -2.49 -10.83 -7.78
N CYS A 437 -3.18 -10.59 -6.67
CA CYS A 437 -4.01 -9.42 -6.45
C CYS A 437 -4.40 -9.22 -4.98
N LYS A 438 -4.73 -7.97 -4.63
CA LYS A 438 -5.44 -7.60 -3.40
C LYS A 438 -6.95 -7.53 -3.62
N LYS A 439 -7.69 -7.54 -2.52
CA LYS A 439 -9.15 -7.48 -2.54
C LYS A 439 -9.68 -6.08 -2.88
N LEU A 440 -9.12 -5.05 -2.27
CA LEU A 440 -9.44 -3.66 -2.57
C LEU A 440 -8.46 -3.12 -3.63
N PRO A 441 -8.89 -2.20 -4.50
CA PRO A 441 -7.97 -1.47 -5.36
C PRO A 441 -7.02 -0.61 -4.51
N VAL A 442 -5.80 -0.40 -4.99
CA VAL A 442 -4.76 0.41 -4.33
C VAL A 442 -5.27 1.78 -3.87
N THR A 443 -6.16 2.41 -4.64
CA THR A 443 -6.81 3.70 -4.37
C THR A 443 -7.66 3.73 -3.10
N VAL A 444 -8.01 2.57 -2.54
CA VAL A 444 -8.77 2.48 -1.28
C VAL A 444 -8.02 1.65 -0.26
N GLY A 445 -7.43 0.52 -0.67
CA GLY A 445 -6.76 -0.40 0.24
C GLY A 445 -5.50 0.16 0.89
N ILE A 446 -4.78 1.06 0.21
CA ILE A 446 -3.55 1.67 0.73
C ILE A 446 -3.83 3.00 1.43
N ALA A 447 -4.92 3.68 1.07
CA ALA A 447 -5.32 4.94 1.67
C ALA A 447 -5.40 4.84 3.21
N ASP A 448 -5.90 3.72 3.75
CA ASP A 448 -5.95 3.46 5.19
C ASP A 448 -4.54 3.35 5.82
N ALA A 449 -3.58 2.70 5.15
CA ALA A 449 -2.21 2.58 5.66
C ALA A 449 -1.47 3.93 5.65
N VAL A 450 -1.73 4.77 4.65
CA VAL A 450 -1.21 6.14 4.61
C VAL A 450 -1.87 6.99 5.70
N SER A 451 -3.20 6.90 5.84
CA SER A 451 -3.97 7.55 6.90
C SER A 451 -3.44 7.22 8.30
N ASP A 452 -3.12 5.95 8.58
CA ASP A 452 -2.59 5.53 9.89
C ASP A 452 -1.23 6.21 10.18
N ILE A 453 -0.41 6.45 9.15
CA ILE A 453 0.87 7.16 9.30
C ILE A 453 0.66 8.66 9.52
N LEU A 454 -0.21 9.29 8.73
CA LEU A 454 -0.44 10.73 8.84
C LEU A 454 -1.29 11.13 10.05
N ALA A 455 -1.91 10.16 10.72
CA ALA A 455 -2.59 10.35 12.00
C ALA A 455 -1.62 10.63 13.16
N GLU A 456 -0.32 10.41 12.99
CA GLU A 456 0.69 10.77 13.99
C GLU A 456 0.78 12.30 14.17
N PRO A 457 0.87 12.81 15.41
CA PRO A 457 0.98 14.26 15.67
C PRO A 457 2.14 14.92 14.93
N LEU A 458 3.28 14.21 14.83
CA LEU A 458 4.47 14.69 14.13
C LEU A 458 4.22 14.95 12.66
N ALA A 459 3.35 14.18 12.00
CA ALA A 459 2.96 14.45 10.61
C ALA A 459 2.21 15.79 10.48
N GLY A 460 1.49 16.21 11.53
CA GLY A 460 0.89 17.54 11.71
C GLY A 460 1.84 18.71 11.50
N GLU A 461 3.08 18.53 11.91
CA GLU A 461 4.08 19.60 11.98
C GLU A 461 4.94 19.68 10.70
N LEU A 462 4.83 18.69 9.81
CA LEU A 462 5.64 18.63 8.60
C LEU A 462 5.13 19.58 7.52
N PRO A 463 6.01 20.39 6.92
CA PRO A 463 5.64 21.26 5.82
C PRO A 463 5.31 20.43 4.56
N GLU A 464 4.47 20.96 3.68
CA GLU A 464 4.01 20.23 2.48
C GLU A 464 5.16 19.77 1.58
N GLU A 465 6.26 20.52 1.54
CA GLU A 465 7.43 20.25 0.70
C GLU A 465 8.20 18.98 1.12
N MET A 466 8.02 18.52 2.36
CA MET A 466 8.62 17.26 2.84
C MET A 466 7.89 16.02 2.32
N PHE A 467 6.65 16.16 1.85
CA PHE A 467 5.94 15.04 1.24
C PHE A 467 6.52 14.78 -0.15
N PRO A 468 7.04 13.57 -0.40
CA PRO A 468 7.70 13.28 -1.65
C PRO A 468 6.70 13.36 -2.81
N TYR A 469 7.20 13.79 -3.98
CA TYR A 469 6.47 13.69 -5.25
C TYR A 469 6.04 12.26 -5.61
N HIS A 470 6.69 11.26 -5.01
CA HIS A 470 6.24 9.89 -5.09
C HIS A 470 6.20 9.27 -3.69
N TYR A 471 5.01 8.85 -3.23
CA TYR A 471 4.86 8.38 -1.86
C TYR A 471 5.03 6.85 -1.75
N TYR A 472 6.06 6.42 -1.03
CA TYR A 472 6.40 5.00 -0.79
C TYR A 472 6.65 4.67 0.70
N TYR A 473 6.33 5.59 1.60
CA TYR A 473 6.53 5.44 3.05
C TYR A 473 5.43 4.63 3.76
N TYR A 474 4.35 4.27 3.05
CA TYR A 474 3.27 3.46 3.63
C TYR A 474 3.56 1.97 3.75
N MET A 475 4.58 1.50 3.03
CA MET A 475 4.87 0.08 2.86
C MET A 475 5.57 -0.50 4.07
#